data_AF-A0A9Q3JPX6-F1
#
_entry.id   AF-A0A9Q3JPX6-F1
#
_cell.length_a   1.000
_cell.length_b   1.000
_cell.length_c   1.000
_cell.angle_alpha   90.00
_cell.angle_beta   90.00
_cell.angle_gamma   90.00
#
_symmetry.space_group_name_H-M   'P 1'
#
loop_
_entity.id
_entity.type
_entity.pdbx_description
1 polymer ?
#
loop_
_entity_poly.entity_id
_entity_poly.type
_entity_poly.pdbx_seq_one_letter_code
_entity_poly.pdbx_strand_id
1 'polypeptide(L)'
;MGQPLLKEVPKLKEWPHFSGEGEYYHLEFIRGIYMIKEDFKLPDRLVAARFNTLFTKSAHRWYIKLRYAHAHQSLTWWKIQIINKWANDSWRFKVETAFESARFNANKDKDLPWFCQQKDRLTALYPDMSEFMVHKKILRQCGGDLSMLSKEVLLKNLQQKIL
;
A
#
# COMPACT_ATOMS: atom_id res chain seq x y z
N MET A 1 -30.96 11.15 6.38
CA MET A 1 -29.74 10.37 6.15
C MET A 1 -29.26 9.84 7.49
N GLY A 2 -29.32 8.53 7.73
CA GLY A 2 -28.98 7.93 9.01
C GLY A 2 -27.47 7.89 9.24
N GLN A 3 -27.03 8.26 10.44
CA GLN A 3 -25.67 7.95 10.89
C GLN A 3 -25.52 6.42 10.94
N PRO A 4 -24.43 5.85 10.41
CA PRO A 4 -24.20 4.42 10.53
C PRO A 4 -24.17 4.05 12.01
N LEU A 5 -24.93 3.02 12.37
CA LEU A 5 -24.94 2.50 13.72
C LEU A 5 -23.54 1.95 13.99
N LEU A 6 -22.89 2.42 15.06
CA LEU A 6 -21.54 1.97 15.46
C LEU A 6 -21.37 0.45 15.54
N LYS A 7 -22.48 -0.31 15.63
CA LYS A 7 -22.52 -1.77 15.63
C LYS A 7 -22.15 -2.42 14.29
N GLU A 8 -22.28 -1.69 13.18
CA GLU A 8 -21.95 -2.18 11.83
C GLU A 8 -20.48 -1.97 11.48
N VAL A 9 -19.79 -1.09 12.21
CA VAL A 9 -18.36 -0.84 12.01
C VAL A 9 -17.56 -2.09 12.40
N PRO A 10 -16.62 -2.56 11.55
CA PRO A 10 -15.78 -3.72 11.85
C PRO A 10 -15.07 -3.56 13.19
N LYS A 11 -14.86 -4.67 13.88
CA LYS A 11 -14.12 -4.70 15.15
C LYS A 11 -12.69 -4.25 14.90
N LEU A 12 -12.06 -3.58 15.87
CA LEU A 12 -10.69 -3.07 15.73
C LEU A 12 -9.67 -4.12 15.26
N LYS A 13 -9.83 -5.38 15.64
CA LYS A 13 -8.97 -6.49 15.20
C LYS A 13 -9.01 -6.74 13.69
N GLU A 14 -10.08 -6.32 13.01
CA GLU A 14 -10.31 -6.47 11.57
C GLU A 14 -9.81 -5.25 10.78
N TRP A 15 -9.42 -4.18 11.47
CA TRP A 15 -8.82 -3.02 10.84
C TRP A 15 -7.36 -3.30 10.47
N PRO A 16 -6.80 -2.61 9.46
CA PRO A 16 -5.39 -2.73 9.16
C PRO A 16 -4.57 -2.26 10.36
N HIS A 17 -3.57 -3.05 10.74
CA HIS A 17 -2.57 -2.64 11.72
C HIS A 17 -1.33 -2.13 10.99
N PHE A 18 -0.50 -1.32 11.65
CA PHE A 18 0.75 -0.79 11.09
C PHE A 18 1.88 -0.81 12.12
N SER A 19 2.91 -1.61 11.86
CA SER A 19 4.10 -1.79 12.70
C SER A 19 5.26 -0.84 12.36
N GLY A 20 5.22 -0.24 11.16
CA GLY A 20 6.34 0.52 10.61
C GLY A 20 7.44 -0.33 9.96
N GLU A 21 7.22 -1.63 9.81
CA GLU A 21 8.16 -2.59 9.20
C GLU A 21 7.55 -3.17 7.91
N GLY A 22 8.27 -3.14 6.80
CA GLY A 22 7.82 -3.71 5.51
C GLY A 22 7.97 -2.76 4.32
N GLU A 23 7.97 -3.32 3.11
CA GLU A 23 8.31 -2.60 1.87
C GLU A 23 7.24 -1.58 1.47
N TYR A 24 5.94 -1.78 1.74
CA TYR A 24 4.86 -0.84 1.35
C TYR A 24 3.79 -0.63 2.42
N TYR A 25 4.07 -1.09 3.63
CA TYR A 25 3.06 -1.31 4.66
C TYR A 25 2.31 -0.03 5.07
N HIS A 26 2.92 1.14 4.90
CA HIS A 26 2.29 2.43 5.21
C HIS A 26 1.21 2.81 4.19
N LEU A 27 1.38 2.47 2.91
CA LEU A 27 0.40 2.77 1.86
C LEU A 27 -0.85 1.89 2.01
N GLU A 28 -0.65 0.60 2.24
CA GLU A 28 -1.76 -0.34 2.48
C GLU A 28 -2.54 0.03 3.73
N PHE A 29 -1.83 0.39 4.81
CA PHE A 29 -2.46 0.88 6.02
C PHE A 29 -3.30 2.14 5.76
N ILE A 30 -2.74 3.17 5.12
CA ILE A 30 -3.48 4.40 4.78
C ILE A 30 -4.71 4.07 3.93
N ARG A 31 -4.56 3.28 2.86
CA ARG A 31 -5.67 2.91 1.98
C ARG A 31 -6.78 2.21 2.77
N GLY A 32 -6.45 1.19 3.56
CA GLY A 32 -7.43 0.44 4.34
C GLY A 32 -8.16 1.31 5.37
N ILE A 33 -7.47 2.25 6.01
CA ILE A 33 -8.10 3.21 6.94
C ILE A 33 -9.09 4.12 6.21
N TYR A 34 -8.73 4.64 5.04
CA TYR A 34 -9.61 5.51 4.26
C TYR A 34 -10.82 4.76 3.69
N MET A 35 -10.64 3.51 3.22
CA MET A 35 -11.76 2.66 2.78
C MET A 35 -12.77 2.45 3.90
N ILE A 36 -12.33 1.99 5.09
CA ILE A 36 -13.23 1.81 6.25
C ILE A 36 -13.90 3.14 6.64
N LYS A 37 -13.17 4.25 6.60
CA LYS A 37 -13.75 5.57 6.87
C LYS A 37 -14.87 5.91 5.89
N GLU A 38 -14.68 5.68 4.60
CA GLU A 38 -15.63 6.01 3.54
C GLU A 38 -16.85 5.11 3.59
N ASP A 39 -16.65 3.79 3.65
CA ASP A 39 -17.70 2.78 3.68
C ASP A 39 -18.65 2.99 4.87
N PHE A 40 -18.08 3.28 6.04
CA PHE A 40 -18.83 3.48 7.28
C PHE A 40 -19.00 4.97 7.65
N LYS A 41 -18.73 5.89 6.72
CA LYS A 41 -18.88 7.36 6.88
C LYS A 41 -18.37 7.89 8.23
N LEU A 42 -17.22 7.38 8.67
CA LEU A 42 -16.71 7.67 10.01
C LEU A 42 -16.12 9.09 10.09
N PRO A 43 -16.41 9.85 11.15
CA PRO A 43 -15.73 11.12 11.39
C PRO A 43 -14.25 10.89 11.76
N ASP A 44 -13.39 11.82 11.33
CA ASP A 44 -11.93 11.73 11.53
C ASP A 44 -11.53 11.44 12.98
N ARG A 45 -12.21 12.09 13.94
CA ARG A 45 -11.96 11.90 15.38
C ARG A 45 -12.09 10.44 15.82
N LEU A 46 -13.06 9.70 15.26
CA LEU A 46 -13.26 8.30 15.61
C LEU A 46 -12.22 7.40 14.97
N VAL A 47 -11.72 7.74 13.77
CA VAL A 47 -10.61 7.01 13.16
C VAL A 47 -9.32 7.28 13.93
N ALA A 48 -9.00 8.54 14.19
CA ALA A 48 -7.78 8.95 14.88
C ALA A 48 -7.70 8.43 16.33
N ALA A 49 -8.84 8.28 17.02
CA ALA A 49 -8.88 7.68 18.35
C ALA A 49 -8.43 6.20 18.37
N ARG A 50 -8.54 5.50 17.24
CA ARG A 50 -8.18 4.08 17.12
C ARG A 50 -6.70 3.86 16.82
N PHE A 51 -5.98 4.90 16.41
CA PHE A 51 -4.56 4.81 16.07
C PHE A 51 -3.67 4.26 17.18
N ASN A 52 -4.02 4.49 18.45
CA ASN A 52 -3.28 3.89 19.56
C ASN A 52 -3.27 2.35 19.54
N THR A 53 -4.32 1.72 18.99
CA THR A 53 -4.42 0.26 18.84
C THR A 53 -3.87 -0.21 17.50
N LEU A 54 -4.12 0.56 16.44
CA LEU A 54 -3.78 0.16 15.08
C LEU A 54 -2.28 0.30 14.79
N PHE A 55 -1.59 1.24 15.43
CA PHE A 55 -0.14 1.29 15.38
C PHE A 55 0.47 0.27 16.34
N THR A 56 1.45 -0.47 15.87
CA THR A 56 2.18 -1.49 16.63
C THR A 56 3.69 -1.25 16.54
N LYS A 57 4.48 -1.93 17.38
CA LYS A 57 5.96 -1.89 17.36
C LYS A 57 6.56 -0.47 17.21
N SER A 58 7.38 -0.24 16.19
CA SER A 58 8.10 1.01 15.97
C SER A 58 7.16 2.17 15.63
N ALA A 59 6.08 1.90 14.88
CA ALA A 59 5.07 2.89 14.55
C ALA A 59 4.27 3.34 15.77
N HIS A 60 3.98 2.43 16.72
CA HIS A 60 3.30 2.80 17.97
C HIS A 60 4.11 3.80 18.79
N ARG A 61 5.41 3.54 18.97
CA ARG A 61 6.32 4.46 19.68
C ARG A 61 6.40 5.82 19.02
N TRP A 62 6.50 5.86 17.68
CA TRP A 62 6.47 7.10 16.92
C TRP A 62 5.14 7.86 17.10
N TYR A 63 4.02 7.14 17.01
CA TYR A 63 2.68 7.72 17.13
C TYR A 63 2.47 8.37 18.49
N ILE A 64 2.82 7.70 19.59
CA ILE A 64 2.66 8.24 20.95
C ILE A 64 3.43 9.55 21.11
N LYS A 65 4.70 9.58 20.66
CA LYS A 65 5.54 10.79 20.74
C LYS A 65 4.91 11.95 19.97
N LEU A 66 4.46 11.69 18.74
CA LEU A 66 3.91 12.72 17.87
C LEU A 66 2.53 13.20 18.35
N ARG A 67 1.70 12.27 18.84
CA ARG A 67 0.39 12.55 19.42
C ARG A 67 0.48 13.42 20.66
N TYR A 68 1.45 13.16 21.53
CA TYR A 68 1.71 13.97 22.71
C TYR A 68 2.10 15.41 22.34
N ALA A 69 2.96 15.58 21.32
CA ALA A 69 3.45 16.90 20.90
C ALA A 69 2.39 17.75 20.16
N HIS A 70 1.48 17.14 19.40
CA HIS A 70 0.57 17.86 18.50
C HIS A 70 -0.93 17.69 18.81
N ALA A 71 -1.27 16.98 19.89
CA ALA A 71 -2.64 16.78 20.35
C ALA A 71 -3.59 16.23 19.26
N HIS A 72 -4.83 16.74 19.21
CA HIS A 72 -5.86 16.33 18.26
C HIS A 72 -5.62 16.93 16.88
N GLN A 73 -5.51 16.07 15.86
CA GLN A 73 -5.24 16.43 14.47
C GLN A 73 -6.16 15.67 13.53
N SER A 74 -6.36 16.22 12.32
CA SER A 74 -7.19 15.64 11.28
C SER A 74 -6.58 14.37 10.68
N LEU A 75 -7.40 13.55 10.01
CA LEU A 75 -6.90 12.33 9.38
C LEU A 75 -5.92 12.64 8.23
N THR A 76 -6.18 13.72 7.49
CA THR A 76 -5.27 14.23 6.45
C THR A 76 -3.90 14.60 7.02
N TRP A 77 -3.86 15.25 8.18
CA TRP A 77 -2.59 15.54 8.85
C TRP A 77 -1.84 14.26 9.19
N TRP A 78 -2.52 13.26 9.78
CA TRP A 78 -1.91 11.97 10.08
C TRP A 78 -1.38 11.24 8.84
N LYS A 79 -2.13 11.26 7.74
CA LYS A 79 -1.69 10.71 6.45
C LYS A 79 -0.36 11.33 6.01
N ILE A 80 -0.24 12.66 6.07
CA ILE A 80 1.00 13.37 5.73
C ILE A 80 2.14 12.94 6.64
N GLN A 81 1.91 12.85 7.95
CA GLN A 81 2.97 12.45 8.89
C GLN A 81 3.45 11.01 8.68
N ILE A 82 2.53 10.09 8.37
CA ILE A 82 2.89 8.70 8.04
C ILE A 82 3.73 8.66 6.77
N ILE A 83 3.32 9.37 5.71
CA ILE A 83 4.08 9.46 4.45
C ILE A 83 5.47 10.04 4.71
N ASN A 84 5.57 11.17 5.41
CA ASN A 84 6.86 11.79 5.70
C ASN A 84 7.80 10.87 6.48
N LYS A 85 7.26 10.05 7.40
CA LYS A 85 8.06 9.15 8.23
C LYS A 85 8.52 7.91 7.47
N TRP A 86 7.64 7.29 6.67
CA TRP A 86 7.87 5.95 6.09
C TRP A 86 7.99 5.90 4.56
N ALA A 87 7.59 6.94 3.85
CA ALA A 87 7.79 7.11 2.41
C ALA A 87 8.95 8.08 2.10
N ASN A 88 9.99 8.06 2.94
CA ASN A 88 11.15 8.95 2.80
C ASN A 88 12.09 8.51 1.66
N ASP A 89 13.09 9.33 1.33
CA ASP A 89 14.03 9.04 0.23
C ASP A 89 14.78 7.72 0.39
N SER A 90 15.13 7.34 1.62
CA SER A 90 15.78 6.05 1.89
C SER A 90 14.86 4.87 1.58
N TRP A 91 13.57 5.00 1.87
CA TRP A 91 12.58 4.00 1.48
C TRP A 91 12.42 3.96 -0.04
N ARG A 92 12.27 5.12 -0.68
CA ARG A 92 12.12 5.24 -2.13
C ARG A 92 13.29 4.57 -2.86
N PHE A 93 14.51 4.89 -2.46
CA PHE A 93 15.73 4.32 -3.02
C PHE A 93 15.77 2.79 -2.90
N LYS A 94 15.41 2.25 -1.72
CA LYS A 94 15.37 0.80 -1.49
C LYS A 94 14.39 0.11 -2.44
N VAL A 95 13.21 0.69 -2.59
CA VAL A 95 12.14 0.18 -3.46
C VAL A 95 12.55 0.25 -4.94
N GLU A 96 13.07 1.40 -5.39
CA GLU A 96 13.58 1.57 -6.75
C GLU A 96 14.66 0.53 -7.05
N THR A 97 15.64 0.37 -6.16
CA THR A 97 16.70 -0.63 -6.29
C THR A 97 16.14 -2.06 -6.34
N ALA A 98 15.15 -2.38 -5.49
CA ALA A 98 14.52 -3.71 -5.47
C ALA A 98 13.77 -4.00 -6.78
N PHE A 99 13.08 -3.01 -7.35
CA PHE A 99 12.44 -3.14 -8.66
C PHE A 99 13.47 -3.26 -9.79
N GLU A 100 14.51 -2.42 -9.78
CA GLU A 100 15.53 -2.36 -10.84
C GLU A 100 16.42 -3.59 -10.90
N SER A 101 16.66 -4.24 -9.76
CA SER A 101 17.43 -5.49 -9.66
C SER A 101 16.58 -6.74 -9.86
N ALA A 102 15.25 -6.64 -9.77
CA ALA A 102 14.37 -7.77 -10.03
C ALA A 102 14.44 -8.17 -11.51
N ARG A 103 14.87 -9.39 -11.79
CA ARG A 103 14.77 -10.03 -13.11
C ARG A 103 13.92 -11.28 -12.97
N PHE A 104 12.95 -11.43 -13.86
CA PHE A 104 12.07 -12.60 -13.85
C PHE A 104 12.84 -13.83 -14.33
N ASN A 105 12.69 -14.94 -13.61
CA ASN A 105 13.27 -16.23 -13.94
C ASN A 105 12.20 -17.33 -13.93
N ALA A 106 11.81 -17.81 -15.10
CA ALA A 106 10.76 -18.82 -15.27
C ALA A 106 11.04 -20.17 -14.55
N ASN A 107 12.30 -20.46 -14.21
CA ASN A 107 12.67 -21.68 -13.51
C ASN A 107 12.65 -21.55 -11.98
N LYS A 108 12.58 -20.32 -11.46
CA LYS A 108 12.70 -20.03 -10.01
C LYS A 108 11.48 -19.30 -9.46
N ASP A 109 10.96 -18.36 -10.22
CA ASP A 109 9.89 -17.47 -9.79
C ASP A 109 8.53 -18.07 -10.06
N LYS A 110 7.57 -17.74 -9.20
CA LYS A 110 6.15 -17.96 -9.49
C LYS A 110 5.63 -16.73 -10.22
N ASP A 111 5.12 -16.93 -11.43
CA ASP A 111 4.66 -15.87 -12.33
C ASP A 111 3.83 -14.81 -11.61
N LEU A 112 2.61 -15.16 -11.18
CA LEU A 112 1.63 -14.20 -10.67
C LEU A 112 2.14 -13.41 -9.44
N PRO A 113 2.66 -14.05 -8.37
CA PRO A 113 3.21 -13.31 -7.23
C PRO A 113 4.33 -12.34 -7.61
N TRP A 114 5.21 -12.74 -8.53
CA TRP A 114 6.31 -11.89 -8.96
C TRP A 114 5.81 -10.65 -9.71
N PHE A 115 4.87 -10.83 -10.65
CA PHE A 115 4.25 -9.73 -11.38
C PHE A 115 3.47 -8.78 -10.47
N CYS A 116 2.69 -9.31 -9.53
CA CYS A 116 1.97 -8.51 -8.53
C CYS A 116 2.95 -7.67 -7.71
N GLN A 117 4.03 -8.26 -7.20
CA GLN A 117 5.03 -7.54 -6.42
C GLN A 117 5.68 -6.40 -7.22
N GLN A 118 5.97 -6.60 -8.51
CA GLN A 118 6.53 -5.54 -9.35
C GLN A 118 5.51 -4.43 -9.66
N LYS A 119 4.23 -4.78 -9.83
CA LYS A 119 3.14 -3.82 -9.97
C LYS A 119 3.00 -2.97 -8.70
N ASP A 120 3.00 -3.60 -7.53
CA ASP A 120 2.88 -2.93 -6.24
C ASP A 120 4.04 -1.94 -6.00
N ARG A 121 5.28 -2.35 -6.29
CA ARG A 121 6.48 -1.48 -6.31
C ARG A 121 6.27 -0.21 -7.14
N LEU A 122 5.85 -0.39 -8.40
CA LEU A 122 5.69 0.73 -9.32
C LEU A 122 4.54 1.65 -8.93
N THR A 123 3.40 1.10 -8.51
CA THR A 123 2.26 1.87 -8.03
C THR A 123 2.61 2.67 -6.77
N ALA A 124 3.45 2.12 -5.89
CA ALA A 124 3.92 2.81 -4.70
C ALA A 124 4.88 3.97 -5.04
N LEU A 125 5.81 3.76 -5.96
CA LEU A 125 6.79 4.78 -6.37
C LEU A 125 6.20 5.89 -7.23
N TYR A 126 5.22 5.55 -8.07
CA TYR A 126 4.67 6.38 -9.13
C TYR A 126 3.14 6.17 -9.21
N PRO A 127 2.37 6.70 -8.25
CA PRO A 127 0.92 6.48 -8.18
C PRO A 127 0.16 6.97 -9.41
N ASP A 128 0.68 7.99 -10.10
CA ASP A 128 0.07 8.57 -11.30
C ASP A 128 0.56 7.92 -12.61
N MET A 129 1.38 6.86 -12.53
CA MET A 129 1.86 6.15 -13.72
C MET A 129 0.72 5.39 -14.38
N SER A 130 0.58 5.56 -15.70
CA SER A 130 -0.42 4.80 -16.46
C SER A 130 -0.15 3.30 -16.42
N GLU A 131 -1.23 2.51 -16.44
CA GLU A 131 -1.14 1.05 -16.41
C GLU A 131 -0.29 0.49 -17.57
N PHE A 132 -0.39 1.10 -18.75
CA PHE A 132 0.47 0.79 -19.89
C PHE A 132 1.96 0.95 -19.56
N MET A 133 2.35 2.05 -18.90
CA MET A 133 3.74 2.30 -18.53
C MET A 133 4.21 1.36 -17.42
N VAL A 134 3.34 1.03 -16.47
CA VAL A 134 3.61 0.00 -15.45
C VAL A 134 3.93 -1.32 -16.12
N HIS A 135 3.06 -1.81 -17.00
CA HIS A 135 3.28 -3.06 -17.74
C HIS A 135 4.56 -3.02 -18.57
N LYS A 136 4.80 -1.93 -19.32
CA LYS A 136 6.03 -1.77 -20.12
C LYS A 136 7.30 -1.85 -19.26
N LYS A 137 7.30 -1.25 -18.06
CA LYS A 137 8.44 -1.32 -17.15
C LYS A 137 8.66 -2.74 -16.61
N ILE A 138 7.60 -3.46 -16.24
CA ILE A 138 7.70 -4.84 -15.76
C ILE A 138 8.22 -5.77 -16.87
N LEU A 139 7.77 -5.58 -18.11
CA LEU A 139 8.21 -6.39 -19.26
C LEU A 139 9.72 -6.24 -19.54
N ARG A 140 10.28 -5.06 -19.31
CA ARG A 140 11.74 -4.86 -19.41
C ARG A 140 12.50 -5.72 -18.40
N GLN A 141 11.92 -5.98 -17.23
CA GLN A 141 12.52 -6.87 -16.23
C GLN A 141 12.46 -8.36 -16.61
N CYS A 142 11.73 -8.71 -17.67
CA CYS A 142 11.63 -10.07 -18.20
C CYS A 142 12.59 -10.34 -19.38
N GLY A 143 13.53 -9.42 -19.68
CA GLY A 143 14.47 -9.56 -20.80
C GLY A 143 14.11 -8.75 -22.04
N GLY A 144 13.09 -7.89 -21.97
CA GLY A 144 12.83 -6.85 -22.98
C GLY A 144 12.14 -7.30 -24.26
N ASP A 145 11.95 -8.61 -24.47
CA ASP A 145 11.25 -9.13 -25.64
C ASP A 145 9.77 -9.45 -25.34
N LEU A 146 8.90 -8.55 -25.79
CA LEU A 146 7.44 -8.69 -25.76
C LEU A 146 6.93 -9.88 -26.58
N SER A 147 7.73 -10.43 -27.51
CA SER A 147 7.33 -11.53 -28.38
C SER A 147 7.40 -12.89 -27.68
N MET A 148 8.25 -13.04 -26.65
CA MET A 148 8.44 -14.30 -25.92
C MET A 148 7.46 -14.50 -24.76
N LEU A 149 7.00 -13.40 -24.14
CA LEU A 149 5.88 -13.44 -23.22
C LEU A 149 4.61 -13.41 -24.05
N SER A 150 4.10 -14.59 -24.42
CA SER A 150 2.86 -14.70 -25.19
C SER A 150 1.82 -13.76 -24.59
N LYS A 151 1.17 -12.98 -25.46
CA LYS A 151 0.03 -12.14 -25.06
C LYS A 151 -0.94 -12.93 -24.20
N GLU A 152 -1.08 -14.24 -24.41
CA GLU A 152 -1.89 -15.16 -23.62
C GLU A 152 -1.46 -15.32 -22.15
N VAL A 153 -0.16 -15.35 -21.81
CA VAL A 153 0.29 -15.46 -20.40
C VAL A 153 0.08 -14.14 -19.67
N LEU A 154 0.36 -13.01 -20.33
CA LEU A 154 0.09 -11.68 -19.79
C LEU A 154 -1.41 -11.41 -19.70
N LEU A 155 -2.20 -11.76 -20.71
CA LEU A 155 -3.66 -11.61 -20.71
C LEU A 155 -4.30 -12.56 -19.68
N LYS A 156 -3.91 -13.83 -19.60
CA LYS A 156 -4.46 -14.77 -18.60
C LYS A 156 -4.18 -14.30 -17.17
N ASN A 157 -2.97 -13.81 -16.89
CA ASN A 157 -2.59 -13.40 -15.54
C ASN A 157 -3.08 -11.97 -15.17
N LEU A 158 -3.24 -11.07 -16.14
CA LEU A 158 -3.75 -9.71 -15.91
C LEU A 158 -5.29 -9.63 -15.97
N GLN A 159 -5.98 -10.49 -16.73
CA GLN A 159 -7.45 -10.52 -16.81
C GLN A 159 -8.12 -11.22 -15.61
N GLN A 160 -7.38 -11.97 -14.78
CA GLN A 160 -7.94 -12.73 -13.66
C GLN A 160 -8.43 -11.90 -12.45
N LYS A 161 -8.49 -10.56 -12.53
CA LYS A 161 -9.16 -9.71 -11.54
C LYS A 161 -9.98 -8.56 -12.15
N ILE A 162 -10.83 -8.88 -13.13
CA ILE A 162 -12.07 -8.11 -13.40
C ILE A 162 -13.32 -8.98 -13.09
N LEU A 163 -13.21 -9.85 -12.08
CA LEU A 163 -14.33 -10.46 -11.36
C LEU A 163 -14.00 -10.48 -9.87
#